data_AF-A0A6A5GRZ8-F1
#
_entry.id   AF-A0A6A5GRZ8-F1
#
_cell.length_a   1.000
_cell.length_b   1.000
_cell.length_c   1.000
_cell.angle_alpha   90.00
_cell.angle_beta   90.00
_cell.angle_gamma   90.00
#
_symmetry.space_group_name_H-M   'P 1'
#
loop_
_entity.id
_entity.type
_entity.pdbx_description
1 polymer ?
#
loop_
_entity_poly.entity_id
_entity_poly.type
_entity_poly.pdbx_seq_one_letter_code
_entity_poly.pdbx_strand_id
1 'polypeptide(L)'
;MTRLWQVKFGPLMVKFRPEDIRAIEEDIWRIRNISKVTKIAKRLPNTDFYLPIVFKCYYDVLYGPSNVEHTGIHSCPNAESCFMPQREDYKCIHSDAQYFSGPHMVPFTYHFSNNSFWSKDIGCYQ
;
A
#
# COMPACT_ATOMS: atom_id res chain seq x y z
N MET A 1 10.78 19.36 3.70
CA MET A 1 10.26 19.19 2.32
C MET A 1 10.04 17.70 2.09
N THR A 2 8.79 17.28 1.93
CA THR A 2 8.43 15.90 1.60
C THR A 2 8.89 15.62 0.17
N ARG A 3 9.79 14.65 -0.04
CA ARG A 3 10.11 14.15 -1.39
C ARG A 3 8.92 13.31 -1.87
N LEU A 4 7.88 13.97 -2.36
CA LEU A 4 6.77 13.31 -3.03
C LEU A 4 7.31 12.75 -4.35
N TRP A 5 7.11 11.46 -4.58
CA TRP A 5 7.40 10.86 -5.89
C TRP A 5 6.47 11.51 -6.92
N GLN A 6 7.03 12.21 -7.90
CA GLN A 6 6.27 12.88 -8.94
C GLN A 6 6.35 12.05 -10.22
N VAL A 7 5.22 11.44 -10.57
CA VAL A 7 5.03 10.80 -11.87
C VAL A 7 4.88 11.90 -12.89
N LYS A 8 5.81 11.98 -13.84
CA LYS A 8 5.59 12.77 -15.05
C LYS A 8 4.72 11.95 -15.99
N PHE A 9 3.41 12.03 -15.81
CA PHE A 9 2.50 11.52 -16.81
C PHE A 9 2.77 12.25 -18.13
N GLY A 10 2.77 11.52 -19.24
CA GLY A 10 2.76 12.11 -20.57
C GLY A 10 1.51 13.00 -20.77
N PRO A 11 1.37 13.66 -21.93
CA PRO A 11 0.17 14.44 -22.22
C PRO A 11 -1.08 13.58 -22.05
N LEU A 12 -1.84 13.83 -20.99
CA LEU A 12 -3.12 13.18 -20.77
C LEU A 12 -4.10 13.72 -21.82
N MET A 13 -4.54 12.88 -22.75
CA MET A 13 -5.61 13.20 -23.71
C MET A 13 -7.00 13.20 -23.05
N VAL A 14 -7.07 13.54 -21.76
CA VAL A 14 -8.31 13.59 -20.99
C VAL A 14 -8.71 15.06 -20.88
N LYS A 15 -9.91 15.39 -21.37
CA LYS A 15 -10.50 16.72 -21.19
C LYS A 15 -11.22 16.76 -19.85
N PHE A 16 -10.63 17.42 -18.87
CA PHE A 16 -11.31 17.76 -17.63
C PHE A 16 -12.08 19.06 -17.79
N ARG A 17 -13.29 19.14 -17.23
CA ARG A 17 -14.04 20.39 -17.23
C ARG A 17 -13.45 21.33 -16.15
N PRO A 18 -13.12 22.60 -16.46
CA PRO A 18 -12.52 23.51 -15.49
C PRO A 18 -13.35 23.69 -14.22
N GLU A 19 -14.68 23.65 -14.34
CA GLU A 19 -15.61 23.73 -13.21
C GLU A 19 -15.49 22.55 -12.24
N ASP A 20 -15.20 21.34 -12.73
CA ASP A 20 -14.99 20.17 -11.88
C ASP A 20 -13.69 20.30 -11.10
N ILE A 21 -12.61 20.76 -11.76
CA ILE A 21 -11.32 20.98 -11.09
C ILE A 21 -11.49 22.02 -9.99
N ARG A 22 -12.19 23.13 -10.28
CA ARG A 22 -12.46 24.15 -9.28
C ARG A 22 -13.28 23.62 -8.11
N ALA A 23 -14.35 22.85 -8.38
CA ALA A 23 -15.18 22.27 -7.33
C ALA A 23 -14.39 21.31 -6.43
N ILE A 24 -13.53 20.47 -7.01
CA ILE A 24 -12.63 19.56 -6.27
C ILE A 24 -11.67 20.37 -5.39
N GLU A 25 -11.02 21.39 -5.94
CA GLU A 25 -10.07 22.23 -5.19
C GLU A 25 -10.76 22.95 -4.02
N GLU A 26 -11.93 23.56 -4.26
CA GLU A 26 -12.73 24.20 -3.22
C GLU A 26 -13.11 23.22 -2.10
N ASP A 27 -13.50 21.99 -2.45
CA ASP A 27 -13.88 20.97 -1.46
C ASP A 27 -12.68 20.47 -0.65
N ILE A 28 -11.53 20.29 -1.30
CA ILE A 28 -10.26 19.97 -0.62
C ILE A 28 -9.92 21.04 0.40
N TRP A 29 -9.98 22.33 0.03
CA TRP A 29 -9.72 23.43 0.97
C TRP A 29 -10.74 23.48 2.10
N ARG A 30 -12.02 23.28 1.80
CA ARG A 30 -13.07 23.20 2.80
C ARG A 30 -12.76 22.12 3.84
N ILE A 31 -12.38 20.91 3.43
CA ILE A 31 -12.03 19.80 4.31
C ILE A 31 -10.78 20.11 5.14
N ARG A 32 -9.73 20.66 4.52
CA ARG A 32 -8.46 21.02 5.19
C ARG A 32 -8.66 22.05 6.32
N ASN A 33 -9.63 22.95 6.14
CA ASN A 33 -9.95 24.01 7.09
C ASN A 33 -10.85 23.54 8.25
N ILE A 34 -11.36 22.30 8.23
CA ILE A 34 -12.09 21.74 9.36
C ILE A 34 -11.14 21.54 10.53
N SER A 35 -11.40 22.19 11.67
CA SER A 35 -10.52 22.19 12.85
C SER A 35 -10.13 20.78 13.32
N LYS A 36 -11.06 19.81 13.25
CA LYS A 36 -10.80 18.39 13.57
C LYS A 36 -9.77 17.78 12.61
N VAL A 37 -9.93 18.02 11.31
CA VAL A 37 -9.01 17.55 10.27
C VAL A 37 -7.63 18.18 10.47
N THR A 38 -7.55 19.49 10.66
CA THR A 38 -6.27 20.18 10.90
C THR A 38 -5.54 19.65 12.13
N LYS A 39 -6.25 19.34 13.22
CA LYS A 39 -5.67 18.76 14.45
C LYS A 39 -5.12 17.35 14.21
N ILE A 40 -5.84 16.52 13.46
CA ILE A 40 -5.38 15.15 13.11
C ILE A 40 -4.19 15.22 12.16
N ALA A 41 -4.27 16.07 11.13
CA ALA A 41 -3.24 16.19 10.10
C ALA A 41 -1.85 16.51 10.67
N LYS A 42 -1.78 17.32 11.74
CA LYS A 42 -0.52 17.62 12.46
C LYS A 42 0.17 16.39 13.09
N ARG A 43 -0.58 15.29 13.29
CA ARG A 43 -0.08 14.04 13.88
C ARG A 43 0.21 12.98 12.82
N LEU A 44 -0.22 13.19 11.57
CA LEU A 44 0.03 12.26 10.50
C LEU A 44 1.50 12.35 10.05
N PRO A 45 2.08 11.25 9.58
CA PRO A 45 3.39 11.28 8.94
C PRO A 45 3.41 12.33 7.82
N ASN A 46 4.50 13.10 7.76
CA ASN A 46 4.70 14.10 6.71
C ASN A 46 5.46 13.53 5.50
N THR A 47 5.73 12.22 5.49
CA THR A 47 6.44 11.48 4.45
C THR A 47 5.74 10.18 4.14
N ASP A 48 5.60 9.91 2.85
CA ASP A 48 5.08 8.64 2.37
C ASP A 48 6.24 7.67 2.14
N PHE A 49 6.43 6.72 3.06
CA PHE A 49 7.51 5.74 2.96
C PHE A 49 7.20 4.61 1.97
N TYR A 50 6.01 4.02 2.08
CA TYR A 50 5.61 2.86 1.27
C TYR A 50 5.03 3.23 -0.08
N LEU A 51 4.39 4.41 -0.20
CA LEU A 51 3.74 4.82 -1.44
C LEU A 51 4.69 4.85 -2.64
N PRO A 52 5.91 5.44 -2.57
CA PRO A 52 6.84 5.43 -3.70
C PRO A 52 7.31 4.02 -4.10
N ILE A 53 7.39 3.10 -3.12
CA ILE A 53 7.84 1.72 -3.31
C ILE A 53 6.78 0.94 -4.07
N VAL A 54 5.54 0.96 -3.56
CA VAL A 54 4.38 0.34 -4.19
C VAL A 54 4.17 0.96 -5.57
N PHE A 55 4.17 2.27 -5.68
CA PHE A 55 3.97 2.94 -6.96
C PHE A 55 5.01 2.53 -7.99
N LYS A 56 6.30 2.51 -7.63
CA LYS A 56 7.37 2.06 -8.52
C LYS A 56 7.17 0.60 -8.95
N CYS A 57 6.84 -0.29 -8.01
CA CYS A 57 6.56 -1.69 -8.30
C CYS A 57 5.42 -1.85 -9.32
N TYR A 58 4.28 -1.19 -9.09
CA TYR A 58 3.16 -1.22 -10.03
C TYR A 58 3.54 -0.60 -11.38
N TYR A 59 4.29 0.50 -11.37
CA TYR A 59 4.76 1.12 -12.60
C TYR A 59 5.68 0.20 -13.40
N ASP A 60 6.63 -0.47 -12.74
CA ASP A 60 7.56 -1.38 -13.39
C ASP A 60 6.82 -2.59 -13.99
N VAL A 61 5.75 -3.09 -13.35
CA VAL A 61 4.91 -4.16 -13.89
C VAL A 61 4.02 -3.70 -15.05
N LEU A 62 3.39 -2.51 -14.94
CA LEU A 62 2.39 -2.01 -15.90
C LEU A 62 2.98 -1.17 -17.05
N TYR A 63 4.19 -0.65 -16.88
CA TYR A 63 4.81 0.33 -17.78
C TYR A 63 6.31 0.10 -18.01
N GLY A 64 6.94 -0.84 -17.31
CA GLY A 64 8.35 -1.19 -17.48
C GLY A 64 8.64 -1.98 -18.77
N PRO A 65 9.92 -2.26 -19.08
CA PRO A 65 10.32 -3.07 -20.24
C PRO A 65 9.71 -4.49 -20.24
N SER A 66 9.23 -4.91 -19.07
CA SER A 66 8.53 -6.16 -18.79
C SER A 66 7.06 -6.15 -19.21
N ASN A 67 6.61 -5.09 -19.88
CA ASN A 67 5.20 -4.90 -20.20
C ASN A 67 4.62 -6.06 -21.02
N VAL A 68 3.37 -6.39 -20.70
CA VAL A 68 2.66 -7.66 -20.94
C VAL A 68 2.74 -8.22 -22.37
N GLU A 69 2.96 -7.37 -23.38
CA GLU A 69 3.21 -7.82 -24.77
C GLU A 69 4.54 -8.60 -24.95
N HIS A 70 5.51 -8.47 -24.04
CA HIS A 70 6.83 -9.10 -24.16
C HIS A 70 7.13 -10.22 -23.13
N THR A 71 6.35 -10.34 -22.04
CA THR A 71 6.69 -11.24 -20.92
C THR A 71 5.74 -12.43 -20.71
N GLY A 72 4.53 -12.40 -21.28
CA GLY A 72 3.56 -13.50 -21.13
C GLY A 72 3.00 -13.69 -19.72
N ILE A 73 3.20 -12.73 -18.82
CA ILE A 73 2.73 -12.80 -17.43
C ILE A 73 1.25 -12.41 -17.37
N HIS A 74 0.38 -13.38 -17.03
CA HIS A 74 -1.07 -13.22 -16.94
C HIS A 74 -1.58 -12.82 -15.54
N SER A 75 -0.71 -12.60 -14.55
CA SER A 75 -1.12 -12.25 -13.20
C SER A 75 -1.26 -10.74 -13.03
N CYS A 76 -2.41 -10.28 -12.51
CA CYS A 76 -2.59 -8.88 -12.12
C CYS A 76 -1.53 -8.50 -11.07
N PRO A 77 -0.77 -7.40 -11.24
CA PRO A 77 0.12 -6.93 -10.20
C PRO A 77 -0.66 -6.65 -8.92
N ASN A 78 -0.20 -7.25 -7.82
CA ASN A 78 -0.67 -6.96 -6.47
C ASN A 78 0.50 -6.47 -5.62
N ALA A 79 0.22 -5.73 -4.55
CA ALA A 79 1.24 -5.26 -3.60
C ALA A 79 2.03 -6.42 -2.98
N GLU A 80 1.46 -7.62 -2.94
CA GLU A 80 2.13 -8.85 -2.53
C GLU A 80 3.36 -9.20 -3.39
N SER A 81 3.41 -8.75 -4.64
CA SER A 81 4.56 -8.96 -5.53
C SER A 81 5.66 -7.90 -5.34
N CYS A 82 5.40 -6.87 -4.54
CA CYS A 82 6.32 -5.76 -4.33
C CYS A 82 7.23 -6.03 -3.13
N PHE A 83 8.52 -5.77 -3.26
CA PHE A 83 9.42 -5.77 -2.13
C PHE A 83 9.08 -4.63 -1.16
N MET A 84 8.66 -4.98 0.06
CA MET A 84 8.25 -4.01 1.09
C MET A 84 9.26 -4.00 2.25
N PRO A 85 10.22 -3.04 2.28
CA PRO A 85 11.22 -3.02 3.33
C PRO A 85 10.62 -2.68 4.68
N GLN A 86 11.11 -3.37 5.72
CA GLN A 86 10.81 -3.05 7.10
C GLN A 86 11.48 -1.71 7.48
N ARG A 87 10.75 -0.85 8.21
CA ARG A 87 11.32 0.34 8.83
C ARG A 87 11.84 0.03 10.24
N GLU A 88 12.99 0.57 10.59
CA GLU A 88 13.53 0.48 11.95
C GLU A 88 12.69 1.26 12.96
N ASP A 89 12.19 2.43 12.55
CA ASP A 89 11.45 3.36 13.41
C ASP A 89 9.94 3.09 13.46
N TYR A 90 9.42 2.24 12.56
CA TYR A 90 8.01 1.86 12.54
C TYR A 90 7.83 0.41 12.09
N LYS A 91 7.64 -0.49 13.07
CA LYS A 91 7.40 -1.90 12.76
C LYS A 91 6.00 -2.10 12.17
N CYS A 92 5.90 -2.84 11.07
CA CYS A 92 4.62 -3.32 10.55
C CYS A 92 3.84 -4.07 11.63
N ILE A 93 2.51 -3.90 11.60
CA ILE A 93 1.58 -4.71 12.36
C ILE A 93 1.18 -5.90 11.49
N HIS A 94 1.37 -7.10 12.01
CA HIS A 94 0.94 -8.35 11.38
C HIS A 94 -0.18 -8.98 12.20
N SER A 95 -1.20 -9.55 11.55
CA SER A 95 -2.17 -10.42 12.22
C SER A 95 -1.49 -11.74 12.54
N ASP A 96 -1.49 -12.13 13.81
CA ASP A 96 -0.96 -13.42 14.23
C ASP A 96 -1.99 -14.16 15.09
N ALA A 97 -1.72 -15.42 15.42
CA ALA A 97 -2.61 -16.24 16.20
C ALA A 97 -1.84 -17.29 17.01
N GLN A 98 -2.51 -17.90 17.98
CA GLN A 98 -1.97 -19.08 18.63
C GLN A 98 -2.26 -20.31 17.76
N TYR A 99 -1.21 -21.00 17.31
CA TYR A 99 -1.32 -22.17 16.43
C TYR A 99 -1.28 -23.48 17.21
N PHE A 100 -2.11 -24.43 16.78
CA PHE A 100 -2.21 -25.76 17.34
C PHE A 100 -2.12 -26.79 16.23
N SER A 101 -1.43 -27.89 16.53
CA SER A 101 -1.35 -29.05 15.66
C SER A 101 -2.01 -30.23 16.35
N GLY A 102 -2.77 -31.00 15.60
CA GLY A 102 -3.25 -32.29 16.07
C GLY A 102 -2.12 -33.29 16.29
N PRO A 103 -2.43 -34.47 16.87
CA PRO A 103 -1.52 -35.60 16.84
C PRO A 103 -1.05 -35.91 15.42
N HIS A 104 0.21 -36.35 15.27
CA HIS A 104 0.76 -36.69 13.95
C HIS A 104 -0.07 -37.81 13.28
N MET A 105 -0.49 -37.56 12.05
CA MET A 105 -1.31 -38.46 11.23
C MET A 105 -0.79 -38.52 9.79
N VAL A 106 -0.94 -39.69 9.15
CA VAL A 106 -0.59 -39.95 7.75
C VAL A 106 -1.88 -40.21 6.95
N PRO A 107 -2.08 -39.59 5.76
CA PRO A 107 -1.14 -38.71 5.06
C PRO A 107 -1.20 -37.23 5.48
N PHE A 108 -2.21 -36.84 6.27
CA PHE A 108 -2.40 -35.44 6.67
C PHE A 108 -2.50 -35.30 8.18
N THR A 109 -1.80 -34.31 8.73
CA THR A 109 -2.00 -33.81 10.10
C THR A 109 -2.82 -32.53 10.01
N TYR A 110 -3.82 -32.37 10.88
CA TYR A 110 -4.64 -31.17 10.89
C TYR A 110 -4.01 -30.08 11.76
N HIS A 111 -4.18 -28.83 11.35
CA HIS A 111 -3.71 -27.64 12.05
C HIS A 111 -4.86 -26.65 12.18
N PHE A 112 -4.90 -25.93 13.30
CA PHE A 112 -5.87 -24.85 13.50
C PHE A 112 -5.23 -23.73 14.33
N SER A 113 -5.87 -22.56 14.32
CA SER A 113 -5.45 -21.42 15.15
C SER A 113 -6.62 -20.90 15.97
N ASN A 114 -6.31 -20.30 17.12
CA ASN A 114 -7.26 -19.53 17.91
C ASN A 114 -6.61 -18.23 18.39
N ASN A 115 -7.39 -17.39 19.07
CA ASN A 115 -6.89 -16.16 19.71
C ASN A 115 -6.08 -15.29 18.74
N SER A 116 -6.71 -14.79 17.68
CA SER A 116 -6.02 -13.87 16.77
C SER A 116 -5.71 -12.55 17.46
N PHE A 117 -4.52 -12.01 17.21
CA PHE A 117 -4.03 -10.75 17.76
C PHE A 117 -3.16 -9.99 16.75
N TRP A 118 -2.88 -8.73 17.06
CA TRP A 118 -1.99 -7.88 16.26
C TRP A 118 -0.60 -7.88 16.89
N SER A 119 0.42 -8.28 16.13
CA SER A 119 1.83 -8.33 16.58
C SER A 119 2.71 -7.40 15.78
N LYS A 120 3.75 -6.86 16.43
CA LYS A 120 4.84 -6.10 15.79
C LYS A 120 6.12 -6.93 15.64
N ASP A 121 6.15 -8.14 16.18
CA ASP A 121 7.38 -8.92 16.34
C ASP A 121 7.83 -9.53 15.02
N ILE A 122 6.86 -9.95 14.20
CA ILE A 122 7.10 -10.44 12.84
C ILE A 122 7.53 -9.26 11.95
N GLY A 123 6.83 -8.13 11.94
CA GLY A 123 7.13 -7.02 11.01
C GLY A 123 6.58 -7.27 9.60
N CYS A 124 7.14 -6.64 8.56
CA CYS A 124 6.62 -6.70 7.19
C CYS A 124 7.18 -7.92 6.39
N TYR A 125 7.61 -9.00 7.05
CA TYR A 125 8.08 -10.17 6.31
C TYR A 125 6.93 -10.77 5.49
N GLN A 126 7.20 -11.01 4.21
CA GLN A 126 6.36 -11.79 3.29
C GLN A 126 6.87 -13.22 3.23
#